data_AF-A0A3E0C0N1-F1
#
_entry.id   AF-A0A3E0C0N1-F1
#
_cell.length_a   1.000
_cell.length_b   1.000
_cell.length_c   1.000
_cell.angle_alpha   90.00
_cell.angle_beta   90.00
_cell.angle_gamma   90.00
#
_symmetry.space_group_name_H-M   'P 1'
#
loop_
_entity.id
_entity.type
_entity.pdbx_description
1 polymer ?
#
loop_
_entity_poly.entity_id
_entity_poly.type
_entity_poly.pdbx_seq_one_letter_code
_entity_poly.pdbx_strand_id
1 'polypeptide(L)'
;MPTEMSVLDSQAAKIWLRQFALRDQKLAADLLGVFRFVSRDEFASGLTDQVMHQAQFIDGPIALYAERELGHRLGVPHRLFKESTGKVKRAYGVGPQPVKSTKAYQPEVGSEGIVAQLITDLSRRFPKKFLNHPGPDLIRKTRARAFWVLTDFVGSGKRSYDYLSAAWKVRSVRSWKSGRFLSFGVIAYAMTQSGQSRIDRHRCKPFTSCVLPCPTIFDAFSRSAVDAYVSLCDRYDPVRPKAGTFKDEGFLGYGGVGALIAFAHGAPNNCPRIFHKTSRRVNGWIPLFPSRVTAGLPSTGFGRSLRSETISARLDALGNNALARSPAARNAPVEVKKRYLVLAALSRGQRGNAVLAIKTGLSTVEVDQVCQELEAFGWVGRRRVLTDTGLGELRHLRRTVVQRRQRVGASAEVGKRPYYPTSLRAPV
;
A
#
# COMPACT_ATOMS: atom_id res chain seq x y z
N MET A 1 3.51 -18.14 21.35
CA MET A 1 3.39 -17.21 20.20
C MET A 1 4.36 -16.07 20.42
N PRO A 2 5.39 -15.86 19.57
CA PRO A 2 6.28 -14.72 19.73
C PRO A 2 5.46 -13.42 19.63
N THR A 3 5.59 -12.57 20.64
CA THR A 3 4.90 -11.28 20.72
C THR A 3 5.37 -10.41 19.55
N GLU A 4 4.56 -10.24 18.49
CA GLU A 4 4.96 -9.30 17.41
C GLU A 4 5.17 -7.91 18.03
N MET A 5 6.35 -7.33 17.80
CA MET A 5 6.72 -6.01 18.27
C MET A 5 6.52 -4.99 17.16
N SER A 6 5.96 -3.82 17.49
CA SER A 6 5.92 -2.70 16.54
C SER A 6 7.34 -2.30 16.14
N VAL A 7 7.56 -1.89 14.88
CA VAL A 7 8.86 -1.35 14.46
C VAL A 7 9.28 -0.17 15.33
N LEU A 8 8.32 0.63 15.81
CA LEU A 8 8.58 1.76 16.72
C LEU A 8 9.25 1.32 18.04
N ASP A 9 8.98 0.10 18.50
CA ASP A 9 9.52 -0.43 19.76
C ASP A 9 10.91 -1.06 19.60
N SER A 10 11.33 -1.27 18.34
CA SER A 10 12.63 -1.84 18.01
C SER A 10 13.77 -0.94 18.47
N GLN A 11 14.90 -1.57 18.83
CA GLN A 11 16.10 -0.83 19.22
C GLN A 11 16.59 0.09 18.09
N ALA A 12 16.50 -0.36 16.84
CA ALA A 12 16.85 0.42 15.67
C ALA A 12 16.02 1.70 15.54
N ALA A 13 14.69 1.62 15.74
CA ALA A 13 13.82 2.80 15.71
C ALA A 13 14.12 3.76 16.86
N LYS A 14 14.38 3.25 18.08
CA LYS A 14 14.76 4.09 19.24
C LYS A 14 16.07 4.83 18.99
N ILE A 15 17.08 4.16 18.42
CA ILE A 15 18.35 4.78 18.02
C ILE A 15 18.11 5.85 16.95
N TRP A 16 17.30 5.54 15.94
CA TRP A 16 16.94 6.48 14.87
C TRP A 16 16.26 7.74 15.42
N LEU A 17 15.25 7.59 16.30
CA LEU A 17 14.52 8.70 16.91
C LEU A 17 15.39 9.59 17.81
N ARG A 18 16.34 9.00 18.54
CA ARG A 18 17.23 9.75 19.46
C ARG A 18 18.19 10.71 18.74
N GLN A 19 18.39 10.56 17.43
CA GLN A 19 19.23 11.45 16.63
C GLN A 19 18.55 12.80 16.32
N PHE A 20 17.22 12.89 16.49
CA PHE A 20 16.49 14.14 16.30
C PHE A 20 16.54 15.00 17.56
N ALA A 21 16.53 16.33 17.38
CA ALA A 21 16.35 17.27 18.48
C ALA A 21 15.02 16.99 19.20
N LEU A 22 14.95 17.23 20.51
CA LEU A 22 13.78 16.91 21.34
C LEU A 22 12.45 17.45 20.77
N ARG A 23 12.47 18.67 20.23
CA ARG A 23 11.30 19.30 19.58
C ARG A 23 10.81 18.58 18.32
N ASP A 24 11.70 17.88 17.63
CA ASP A 24 11.47 17.23 16.34
C ASP A 24 11.17 15.72 16.51
N GLN A 25 11.49 15.12 17.66
CA GLN A 25 11.29 13.69 17.93
C GLN A 25 9.83 13.25 17.76
N LYS A 26 8.87 14.09 18.18
CA LYS A 26 7.45 13.80 17.98
C LYS A 26 7.10 13.70 16.50
N LEU A 27 7.55 14.66 15.68
CA LEU A 27 7.32 14.62 14.23
C LEU A 27 7.97 13.40 13.58
N ALA A 28 9.19 13.04 14.00
CA ALA A 28 9.87 11.84 13.51
C ALA A 28 9.12 10.55 13.89
N ALA A 29 8.59 10.48 15.12
CA ALA A 29 7.79 9.35 15.59
C ALA A 29 6.46 9.24 14.83
N ASP A 30 5.76 10.37 14.62
CA ASP A 30 4.53 10.43 13.84
C ASP A 30 4.77 9.98 12.39
N LEU A 31 5.88 10.42 11.79
CA LEU A 31 6.29 10.02 10.44
C LEU A 31 6.52 8.51 10.34
N LEU A 32 7.24 7.94 11.30
CA LEU A 32 7.48 6.50 11.37
C LEU A 32 6.21 5.70 11.70
N GLY A 33 5.25 6.28 12.43
CA GLY A 33 3.97 5.67 12.76
C GLY A 33 3.04 5.46 11.56
N VAL A 34 3.17 6.28 10.50
CA VAL A 34 2.42 6.09 9.25
C VAL A 34 3.11 5.12 8.29
N PHE A 35 4.40 4.85 8.52
CA PHE A 35 5.23 4.03 7.65
C PHE A 35 4.70 2.59 7.55
N ARG A 36 4.66 2.05 6.32
CA ARG A 36 4.19 0.69 6.07
C ARG A 36 5.36 -0.28 5.95
N PHE A 37 5.29 -1.39 6.69
CA PHE A 37 6.29 -2.45 6.67
C PHE A 37 5.66 -3.74 6.14
N VAL A 38 6.13 -4.19 4.98
CA VAL A 38 5.54 -5.32 4.24
C VAL A 38 6.43 -6.55 4.35
N SER A 39 5.88 -7.64 4.90
CA SER A 39 6.62 -8.91 4.99
C SER A 39 6.73 -9.61 3.62
N ARG A 40 7.60 -10.61 3.51
CA ARG A 40 7.74 -11.40 2.27
C ARG A 40 6.47 -12.17 1.95
N ASP A 41 5.84 -12.76 2.97
CA ASP A 41 4.64 -13.57 2.81
C ASP A 41 3.44 -12.70 2.42
N GLU A 42 3.30 -11.53 3.05
CA GLU A 42 2.26 -10.57 2.67
C GLU A 42 2.47 -10.06 1.25
N PHE A 43 3.70 -9.76 0.88
CA PHE A 43 4.03 -9.36 -0.48
C PHE A 43 3.60 -10.43 -1.49
N ALA A 44 4.04 -11.67 -1.29
CA ALA A 44 3.80 -12.76 -2.23
C ALA A 44 2.32 -13.14 -2.31
N SER A 45 1.66 -13.33 -1.16
CA SER A 45 0.23 -13.65 -1.10
C SER A 45 -0.62 -12.51 -1.65
N GLY A 46 -0.40 -11.28 -1.19
CA GLY A 46 -1.17 -10.12 -1.61
C GLY A 46 -1.06 -9.85 -3.11
N LEU A 47 0.16 -9.90 -3.67
CA LEU A 47 0.33 -9.68 -5.11
C LEU A 47 -0.29 -10.82 -5.93
N THR A 48 -0.19 -12.07 -5.46
CA THR A 48 -0.83 -13.23 -6.08
C THR A 48 -2.35 -13.07 -6.10
N ASP A 49 -2.96 -12.74 -4.96
CA ASP A 49 -4.41 -12.54 -4.84
C ASP A 49 -4.89 -11.39 -5.73
N GLN A 50 -4.12 -10.31 -5.82
CA GLN A 50 -4.43 -9.20 -6.72
C GLN A 50 -4.42 -9.62 -8.18
N VAL A 51 -3.40 -10.37 -8.61
CA VAL A 51 -3.31 -10.87 -9.99
C VAL A 51 -4.47 -11.81 -10.29
N MET A 52 -4.79 -12.73 -9.37
CA MET A 52 -5.89 -13.67 -9.51
C MET A 52 -7.25 -12.97 -9.57
N HIS A 53 -7.48 -11.99 -8.70
CA HIS A 53 -8.69 -11.17 -8.69
C HIS A 53 -8.87 -10.45 -10.04
N GLN A 54 -7.83 -9.79 -10.54
CA GLN A 54 -7.91 -9.12 -11.85
C GLN A 54 -8.08 -10.12 -13.00
N ALA A 55 -7.53 -11.33 -12.90
CA ALA A 55 -7.56 -12.34 -13.95
C ALA A 55 -8.97 -12.89 -14.23
N GLN A 56 -9.89 -12.75 -13.28
CA GLN A 56 -11.30 -13.11 -13.43
C GLN A 56 -12.01 -12.27 -14.49
N PHE A 57 -11.57 -11.03 -14.72
CA PHE A 57 -12.19 -10.12 -15.69
C PHE A 57 -11.62 -10.24 -17.11
N ILE A 58 -10.63 -11.10 -17.33
CA ILE A 58 -10.05 -11.35 -18.64
C ILE A 58 -10.48 -12.73 -19.08
N ASP A 59 -11.19 -12.84 -20.20
CA ASP A 59 -11.39 -14.12 -20.85
C ASP A 59 -10.14 -14.46 -21.69
N GLY A 60 -9.55 -15.64 -21.49
CA GLY A 60 -8.33 -16.10 -22.16
C GLY A 60 -7.00 -15.88 -21.42
N PRO A 61 -5.86 -16.26 -22.04
CA PRO A 61 -4.53 -16.24 -21.42
C PRO A 61 -3.97 -14.83 -21.22
N ILE A 62 -3.12 -14.68 -20.19
CA ILE A 62 -2.56 -13.42 -19.73
C ILE A 62 -1.03 -13.52 -19.77
N ALA A 63 -0.40 -12.59 -20.48
CA ALA A 63 1.05 -12.47 -20.52
C ALA A 63 1.54 -11.63 -19.32
N LEU A 64 2.31 -12.25 -18.43
CA LEU A 64 2.87 -11.61 -17.24
C LEU A 64 4.33 -11.24 -17.45
N TYR A 65 4.71 -10.03 -17.04
CA TYR A 65 6.07 -9.51 -17.14
C TYR A 65 6.49 -8.85 -15.83
N ALA A 66 7.63 -9.23 -15.27
CA ALA A 66 8.26 -8.50 -14.17
C ALA A 66 8.78 -7.15 -14.69
N GLU A 67 8.43 -6.09 -13.98
CA GLU A 67 9.00 -4.77 -14.21
C GLU A 67 10.50 -4.83 -13.94
N ARG A 68 11.30 -4.37 -14.90
CA ARG A 68 12.74 -4.16 -14.71
C ARG A 68 13.21 -2.94 -15.47
N GLU A 69 14.42 -2.49 -15.17
CA GLU A 69 15.04 -1.41 -15.92
C GLU A 69 15.34 -1.87 -17.37
N LEU A 70 14.98 -1.01 -18.32
CA LEU A 70 15.20 -1.25 -19.74
C LEU A 70 16.30 -0.31 -20.23
N GLY A 71 17.15 -0.82 -21.13
CA GLY A 71 18.12 0.03 -21.82
C GLY A 71 17.41 1.15 -22.57
N HIS A 72 18.01 2.34 -22.54
CA HIS A 72 17.46 3.54 -23.15
C HIS A 72 18.53 4.33 -23.88
N ARG A 73 18.10 5.13 -24.86
CA ARG A 73 18.93 6.13 -25.53
C ARG A 73 18.24 7.48 -25.42
N LEU A 74 18.95 8.49 -24.90
CA LEU A 74 18.41 9.85 -24.69
C LEU A 74 17.08 9.83 -23.91
N GLY A 75 17.01 9.03 -22.85
CA GLY A 75 15.80 8.87 -22.02
C GLY A 75 14.66 8.07 -22.67
N VAL A 76 14.81 7.62 -23.92
CA VAL A 76 13.81 6.83 -24.63
C VAL A 76 14.14 5.33 -24.53
N PRO A 77 13.24 4.49 -24.00
CA PRO A 77 13.51 3.06 -23.87
C PRO A 77 13.64 2.37 -25.23
N HIS A 78 14.47 1.33 -25.29
CA HIS A 78 14.57 0.44 -26.44
C HIS A 78 13.26 -0.33 -26.66
N ARG A 79 13.06 -0.86 -27.86
CA ARG A 79 11.87 -1.68 -28.15
C ARG A 79 11.93 -2.97 -27.33
N LEU A 80 10.79 -3.38 -26.77
CA LEU A 80 10.73 -4.61 -25.98
C LEU A 80 10.91 -5.87 -26.84
N PHE A 81 10.42 -5.82 -28.08
CA PHE A 81 10.50 -6.94 -29.04
C PHE A 81 11.18 -6.50 -30.34
N LYS A 82 11.81 -7.47 -31.03
CA LYS A 82 12.36 -7.29 -32.38
C LYS A 82 11.21 -7.18 -33.39
N GLU A 83 11.44 -6.47 -34.49
CA GLU A 83 10.50 -6.33 -35.61
C GLU A 83 11.19 -6.67 -36.93
N SER A 84 10.46 -7.28 -37.86
CA SER A 84 10.96 -7.55 -39.21
C SER A 84 11.38 -6.27 -39.94
N THR A 85 12.32 -6.41 -40.88
CA THR A 85 12.87 -5.28 -41.66
C THR A 85 12.04 -4.93 -42.89
N GLY A 86 11.15 -5.81 -43.36
CA GLY A 86 10.29 -5.57 -44.53
C GLY A 86 9.24 -4.46 -44.36
N LYS A 87 8.42 -4.26 -45.42
CA LYS A 87 7.33 -3.25 -45.49
C LYS A 87 6.30 -3.48 -44.38
N VAL A 88 5.88 -4.73 -44.19
CA VAL A 88 5.01 -5.14 -43.09
C VAL A 88 5.87 -5.47 -41.88
N LYS A 89 5.80 -4.63 -40.85
CA LYS A 89 6.53 -4.81 -39.60
C LYS A 89 5.80 -5.79 -38.69
N ARG A 90 6.40 -6.95 -38.46
CA ARG A 90 5.89 -7.99 -37.57
C ARG A 90 6.87 -8.21 -36.42
N ALA A 91 6.35 -8.17 -35.20
CA ALA A 91 7.14 -8.49 -34.01
C ALA A 91 7.44 -9.99 -33.95
N TYR A 92 8.64 -10.39 -33.58
CA TYR A 92 9.05 -11.81 -33.49
C TYR A 92 10.07 -12.04 -32.37
N GLY A 93 10.33 -13.31 -32.08
CA GLY A 93 11.38 -13.76 -31.18
C GLY A 93 10.88 -14.15 -29.79
N VAL A 94 11.86 -14.49 -28.95
CA VAL A 94 11.61 -14.86 -27.55
C VAL A 94 11.21 -13.65 -26.72
N GLY A 95 10.60 -13.92 -25.58
CA GLY A 95 10.23 -12.89 -24.62
C GLY A 95 11.44 -12.22 -23.96
N PRO A 96 11.23 -11.07 -23.30
CA PRO A 96 12.28 -10.42 -22.55
C PRO A 96 12.73 -11.34 -21.40
N GLN A 97 14.03 -11.34 -21.12
CA GLN A 97 14.55 -11.97 -19.91
C GLN A 97 13.87 -11.35 -18.68
N PRO A 98 13.36 -12.18 -17.73
CA PRO A 98 12.71 -11.69 -16.51
C PRO A 98 13.62 -10.82 -15.66
N VAL A 99 14.89 -11.23 -15.52
CA VAL A 99 15.94 -10.50 -14.81
C VAL A 99 17.07 -10.23 -15.78
N LYS A 100 17.48 -8.96 -15.90
CA LYS A 100 18.62 -8.55 -16.73
C LYS A 100 19.19 -7.24 -16.20
N SER A 101 20.42 -7.28 -15.72
CA SER A 101 21.15 -6.07 -15.33
C SER A 101 21.39 -5.17 -16.54
N THR A 102 21.23 -3.87 -16.34
CA THR A 102 21.60 -2.83 -17.32
C THR A 102 23.10 -2.54 -17.28
N LYS A 103 23.78 -2.83 -16.17
CA LYS A 103 25.21 -2.62 -15.96
C LYS A 103 25.94 -3.96 -15.89
N ALA A 104 26.84 -4.22 -16.84
CA ALA A 104 27.58 -5.48 -16.90
C ALA A 104 28.53 -5.68 -15.70
N TYR A 105 29.12 -4.60 -15.20
CA TYR A 105 30.15 -4.63 -14.13
C TYR A 105 29.58 -4.59 -12.70
N GLN A 106 28.27 -4.37 -12.54
CA GLN A 106 27.62 -4.32 -11.24
C GLN A 106 26.22 -4.95 -11.38
N PRO A 107 26.16 -6.29 -11.52
CA PRO A 107 24.89 -6.99 -11.63
C PRO A 107 24.17 -6.96 -10.29
N GLU A 108 23.25 -6.01 -10.14
CA GLU A 108 22.30 -5.97 -9.04
C GLU A 108 20.95 -6.50 -9.51
N VAL A 109 20.33 -7.36 -8.68
CA VAL A 109 18.96 -7.83 -8.88
C VAL A 109 18.09 -7.13 -7.86
N GLY A 110 17.15 -6.32 -8.35
CA GLY A 110 16.14 -5.66 -7.55
C GLY A 110 14.91 -6.54 -7.33
N SER A 111 13.77 -5.89 -7.17
CA SER A 111 12.48 -6.55 -6.97
C SER A 111 12.02 -7.39 -8.17
N GLU A 112 12.60 -7.17 -9.35
CA GLU A 112 12.32 -8.00 -10.54
C GLU A 112 12.61 -9.48 -10.30
N GLY A 113 13.58 -9.84 -9.45
CA GLY A 113 13.89 -11.23 -9.14
C GLY A 113 12.76 -11.94 -8.39
N ILE A 114 12.26 -11.32 -7.33
CA ILE A 114 11.18 -11.89 -6.50
C ILE A 114 9.86 -11.90 -7.29
N VAL A 115 9.59 -10.84 -8.07
CA VAL A 115 8.40 -10.78 -8.94
C VAL A 115 8.49 -11.82 -10.07
N ALA A 116 9.66 -12.03 -10.68
CA ALA A 116 9.85 -13.06 -11.70
C ALA A 116 9.64 -14.47 -11.15
N GLN A 117 10.06 -14.72 -9.91
CA GLN A 117 9.77 -15.98 -9.22
C GLN A 117 8.26 -16.16 -9.04
N LEU A 118 7.55 -15.14 -8.54
CA LEU A 118 6.08 -15.18 -8.41
C LEU A 118 5.37 -15.45 -9.74
N ILE A 119 5.81 -14.82 -10.83
CA ILE A 119 5.27 -15.07 -12.17
C ILE A 119 5.49 -16.53 -12.60
N THR A 120 6.66 -17.09 -12.28
CA THR A 120 6.99 -18.48 -12.57
C THR A 120 6.04 -19.42 -11.83
N ASP A 121 5.77 -19.16 -10.56
CA ASP A 121 4.88 -19.99 -9.74
C ASP A 121 3.41 -19.87 -10.19
N LEU A 122 2.94 -18.67 -10.53
CA LEU A 122 1.62 -18.46 -11.15
C LEU A 122 1.47 -19.23 -12.47
N SER A 123 2.48 -19.18 -13.33
CA SER A 123 2.46 -19.85 -14.64
C SER A 123 2.52 -21.37 -14.51
N ARG A 124 3.22 -21.89 -13.48
CA ARG A 124 3.21 -23.33 -13.16
C ARG A 124 1.87 -23.79 -12.60
N ARG A 125 1.28 -23.00 -11.70
CA ARG A 125 0.01 -23.34 -11.05
C ARG A 125 -1.19 -23.22 -12.00
N PHE A 126 -1.18 -22.25 -12.91
CA PHE A 126 -2.26 -22.01 -13.86
C PHE A 126 -1.75 -21.85 -15.30
N PRO A 127 -1.20 -22.92 -15.92
CA PRO A 127 -0.48 -22.84 -17.20
C PRO A 127 -1.36 -22.47 -18.39
N LYS A 128 -2.67 -22.72 -18.31
CA LYS A 128 -3.64 -22.29 -19.34
C LYS A 128 -3.98 -20.80 -19.22
N LYS A 129 -3.77 -20.19 -18.04
CA LYS A 129 -4.19 -18.83 -17.74
C LYS A 129 -3.04 -17.83 -17.82
N PHE A 130 -1.85 -18.18 -17.32
CA PHE A 130 -0.72 -17.27 -17.26
C PHE A 130 0.45 -17.73 -18.12
N LEU A 131 1.06 -16.79 -18.82
CA LEU A 131 2.26 -16.98 -19.63
C LEU A 131 3.42 -16.23 -18.99
N ASN A 132 4.52 -16.94 -18.79
CA ASN A 132 5.74 -16.38 -18.20
C ASN A 132 6.54 -15.60 -19.24
N HIS A 133 6.50 -14.26 -19.18
CA HIS A 133 7.23 -13.33 -20.05
C HIS A 133 7.22 -13.74 -21.53
N PRO A 134 6.06 -13.99 -22.17
CA PRO A 134 6.04 -14.55 -23.52
C PRO A 134 6.59 -13.55 -24.54
N GLY A 135 7.23 -14.08 -25.59
CA GLY A 135 7.56 -13.32 -26.80
C GLY A 135 6.37 -13.17 -27.75
N PRO A 136 6.49 -12.36 -28.81
CA PRO A 136 5.40 -12.09 -29.76
C PRO A 136 4.84 -13.35 -30.42
N ASP A 137 5.69 -14.35 -30.67
CA ASP A 137 5.28 -15.62 -31.28
C ASP A 137 4.38 -16.42 -30.35
N LEU A 138 4.75 -16.51 -29.07
CA LEU A 138 3.96 -17.21 -28.06
C LEU A 138 2.65 -16.47 -27.77
N ILE A 139 2.65 -15.13 -27.69
CA ILE A 139 1.44 -14.29 -27.55
C ILE A 139 0.44 -14.62 -28.66
N ARG A 140 0.90 -14.70 -29.91
CA ARG A 140 0.02 -15.02 -31.04
C ARG A 140 -0.48 -16.46 -31.02
N LYS A 141 0.42 -17.42 -30.75
CA LYS A 141 0.08 -18.85 -30.70
C LYS A 141 -1.00 -19.14 -29.65
N THR A 142 -0.87 -18.52 -28.48
CA THR A 142 -1.79 -18.70 -27.35
C THR A 142 -2.97 -17.73 -27.36
N ARG A 143 -2.98 -16.75 -28.27
CA ARG A 143 -3.98 -15.67 -28.36
C ARG A 143 -4.14 -14.93 -27.03
N ALA A 144 -3.03 -14.57 -26.39
CA ALA A 144 -3.06 -13.87 -25.11
C ALA A 144 -3.88 -12.56 -25.21
N ARG A 145 -4.72 -12.31 -24.21
CA ARG A 145 -5.73 -11.26 -24.16
C ARG A 145 -5.35 -10.08 -23.28
N ALA A 146 -4.29 -10.24 -22.51
CA ALA A 146 -3.74 -9.23 -21.63
C ALA A 146 -2.21 -9.24 -21.60
N PHE A 147 -1.62 -8.05 -21.48
CA PHE A 147 -0.21 -7.79 -21.23
C PHE A 147 -0.10 -7.06 -19.89
N TRP A 148 0.37 -7.75 -18.85
CA TRP A 148 0.46 -7.20 -17.50
C TRP A 148 1.89 -7.10 -17.03
N VAL A 149 2.25 -5.90 -16.56
CA VAL A 149 3.51 -5.64 -15.87
C VAL A 149 3.27 -5.77 -14.38
N LEU A 150 4.02 -6.64 -13.71
CA LEU A 150 4.00 -6.85 -12.26
C LEU A 150 5.21 -6.17 -11.62
N THR A 151 5.03 -5.51 -10.48
CA THR A 151 6.12 -4.93 -9.69
C THR A 151 5.81 -4.95 -8.21
N ASP A 152 6.81 -4.76 -7.36
CA ASP A 152 6.57 -4.56 -5.93
C ASP A 152 6.06 -3.15 -5.62
N PHE A 153 6.66 -2.14 -6.24
CA PHE A 153 6.38 -0.76 -5.88
C PHE A 153 6.38 0.20 -7.06
N VAL A 154 5.30 0.96 -7.17
CA VAL A 154 5.19 2.11 -8.08
C VAL A 154 5.28 3.40 -7.27
N GLY A 155 6.50 3.94 -7.19
CA GLY A 155 6.78 5.28 -6.66
C GLY A 155 6.37 6.35 -7.66
N SER A 156 7.31 6.86 -8.46
CA SER A 156 7.02 7.87 -9.50
C SER A 156 6.35 7.32 -10.77
N GLY A 157 6.24 5.99 -10.89
CA GLY A 157 5.68 5.31 -12.06
C GLY A 157 6.55 5.28 -13.31
N LYS A 158 7.77 5.85 -13.26
CA LYS A 158 8.64 5.94 -14.43
C LYS A 158 9.00 4.58 -15.03
N ARG A 159 9.40 3.59 -14.22
CA ARG A 159 9.89 2.31 -14.72
C ARG A 159 8.78 1.52 -15.44
N SER A 160 7.62 1.38 -14.82
CA SER A 160 6.42 0.79 -15.45
C SER A 160 6.01 1.54 -16.71
N TYR A 161 6.02 2.88 -16.68
CA TYR A 161 5.70 3.70 -17.86
C TYR A 161 6.68 3.44 -19.02
N ASP A 162 7.98 3.37 -18.72
CA ASP A 162 9.02 3.10 -19.72
C ASP A 162 8.92 1.67 -20.25
N TYR A 163 8.54 0.71 -19.41
CA TYR A 163 8.31 -0.68 -19.81
C TYR A 163 7.14 -0.79 -20.79
N LEU A 164 6.01 -0.14 -20.49
CA LEU A 164 4.88 -0.04 -21.41
C LEU A 164 5.26 0.72 -22.68
N SER A 165 6.08 1.77 -22.58
CA SER A 165 6.58 2.53 -23.73
C SER A 165 7.44 1.67 -24.65
N ALA A 166 8.30 0.81 -24.09
CA ALA A 166 9.13 -0.13 -24.82
C ALA A 166 8.29 -1.12 -25.64
N ALA A 167 7.22 -1.66 -25.04
CA ALA A 167 6.25 -2.50 -25.73
C ALA A 167 5.49 -1.70 -26.80
N TRP A 168 5.01 -0.50 -26.45
CA TRP A 168 4.21 0.36 -27.32
C TRP A 168 4.96 0.86 -28.56
N LYS A 169 6.30 0.89 -28.52
CA LYS A 169 7.12 1.22 -29.70
C LYS A 169 7.04 0.16 -30.80
N VAL A 170 6.62 -1.06 -30.48
CA VAL A 170 6.45 -2.17 -31.43
C VAL A 170 5.11 -2.06 -32.15
N ARG A 171 5.10 -2.06 -33.49
CA ARG A 171 3.90 -1.88 -34.33
C ARG A 171 2.88 -2.99 -34.13
N SER A 172 3.32 -4.25 -34.02
CA SER A 172 2.39 -5.36 -33.74
C SER A 172 1.66 -5.17 -32.41
N VAL A 173 2.35 -4.67 -31.38
CA VAL A 173 1.73 -4.39 -30.06
C VAL A 173 0.66 -3.31 -30.19
N ARG A 174 0.91 -2.23 -30.95
CA ARG A 174 -0.10 -1.20 -31.24
C ARG A 174 -1.29 -1.76 -32.02
N SER A 175 -1.03 -2.58 -33.04
CA SER A 175 -2.05 -3.26 -33.84
C SER A 175 -2.94 -4.18 -32.99
N TRP A 176 -2.36 -4.93 -32.05
CA TRP A 176 -3.12 -5.77 -31.12
C TRP A 176 -4.02 -4.95 -30.20
N LYS A 177 -3.55 -3.79 -29.73
CA LYS A 177 -4.37 -2.88 -28.93
C LYS A 177 -5.51 -2.28 -29.75
N SER A 178 -5.22 -1.76 -30.96
CA SER A 178 -6.22 -1.12 -31.82
C SER A 178 -7.30 -2.11 -32.26
N GLY A 179 -6.90 -3.36 -32.56
CA GLY A 179 -7.82 -4.45 -32.88
C GLY A 179 -8.54 -5.05 -31.67
N ARG A 180 -8.38 -4.49 -30.46
CA ARG A 180 -8.97 -4.97 -29.19
C ARG A 180 -8.63 -6.44 -28.88
N PHE A 181 -7.49 -6.92 -29.36
CA PHE A 181 -6.99 -8.27 -29.10
C PHE A 181 -6.21 -8.35 -27.79
N LEU A 182 -5.59 -7.24 -27.38
CA LEU A 182 -4.72 -7.20 -26.20
C LEU A 182 -5.02 -5.98 -25.33
N SER A 183 -5.35 -6.25 -24.06
CA SER A 183 -5.47 -5.24 -23.00
C SER A 183 -4.12 -5.06 -22.27
N PHE A 184 -3.93 -3.90 -21.62
CA PHE A 184 -2.70 -3.60 -20.88
C PHE A 184 -3.04 -3.36 -19.42
N GLY A 185 -2.13 -3.75 -18.54
CA GLY A 185 -2.28 -3.55 -17.10
C GLY A 185 -0.93 -3.38 -16.41
N VAL A 186 -0.94 -2.63 -15.32
CA VAL A 186 0.15 -2.64 -14.33
C VAL A 186 -0.45 -3.05 -13.00
N ILE A 187 0.08 -4.12 -12.42
CA ILE A 187 -0.31 -4.59 -11.09
C ILE A 187 0.90 -4.49 -10.19
N ALA A 188 0.75 -3.84 -9.04
CA ALA A 188 1.84 -3.72 -8.08
C ALA A 188 1.38 -4.13 -6.69
N TYR A 189 2.33 -4.45 -5.82
CA TYR A 189 1.97 -4.58 -4.41
C TYR A 189 1.53 -3.22 -3.86
N ALA A 190 2.37 -2.19 -4.03
CA ALA A 190 2.01 -0.85 -3.60
C ALA A 190 2.22 0.23 -4.68
N MET A 191 1.33 1.23 -4.69
CA MET A 191 1.41 2.36 -5.63
C MET A 191 1.12 3.68 -4.93
N THR A 192 1.86 4.73 -5.29
CA THR A 192 1.47 6.11 -4.95
C THR A 192 0.44 6.65 -5.94
N GLN A 193 -0.35 7.64 -5.53
CA GLN A 193 -1.35 8.26 -6.40
C GLN A 193 -0.70 8.94 -7.63
N SER A 194 0.45 9.59 -7.45
CA SER A 194 1.17 10.25 -8.55
C SER A 194 1.75 9.23 -9.54
N GLY A 195 2.32 8.13 -9.05
CA GLY A 195 2.80 7.03 -9.87
C GLY A 195 1.69 6.36 -10.66
N GLN A 196 0.55 6.07 -10.02
CA GLN A 196 -0.64 5.54 -10.67
C GLN A 196 -1.14 6.48 -11.78
N SER A 197 -1.32 7.76 -11.46
CA SER A 197 -1.79 8.78 -12.41
C SER A 197 -0.88 8.91 -13.64
N ARG A 198 0.44 8.76 -13.47
CA ARG A 198 1.40 8.76 -14.58
C ARG A 198 1.18 7.58 -15.51
N ILE A 199 0.96 6.39 -14.95
CA ILE A 199 0.74 5.16 -15.73
C ILE A 199 -0.60 5.21 -16.46
N ASP A 200 -1.66 5.67 -15.80
CA ASP A 200 -3.01 5.78 -16.39
C ASP A 200 -3.04 6.71 -17.62
N ARG A 201 -2.17 7.73 -17.63
CA ARG A 201 -1.99 8.66 -18.76
C ARG A 201 -1.22 8.05 -19.94
N HIS A 202 -0.64 6.86 -19.80
CA HIS A 202 0.13 6.22 -20.86
C HIS A 202 -0.73 5.95 -22.11
N ARG A 203 -0.12 6.05 -23.29
CA ARG A 203 -0.82 5.94 -24.59
C ARG A 203 -1.53 4.61 -24.82
N CYS A 204 -1.05 3.53 -24.21
CA CYS A 204 -1.69 2.22 -24.31
C CYS A 204 -2.95 2.06 -23.43
N LYS A 205 -3.29 3.07 -22.62
CA LYS A 205 -4.44 3.07 -21.69
C LYS A 205 -4.46 1.79 -20.83
N PRO A 206 -3.39 1.54 -20.06
CA PRO A 206 -3.37 0.40 -19.15
C PRO A 206 -4.40 0.63 -18.03
N PHE A 207 -4.95 -0.43 -17.47
CA PHE A 207 -5.52 -0.32 -16.12
C PHE A 207 -4.38 -0.40 -15.09
N THR A 208 -4.61 0.18 -13.92
CA THR A 208 -3.71 0.09 -12.77
C THR A 208 -4.43 -0.58 -11.62
N SER A 209 -3.71 -1.44 -10.89
CA SER A 209 -4.25 -2.14 -9.73
C SER A 209 -3.17 -2.35 -8.70
N CYS A 210 -3.48 -2.14 -7.42
CA CYS A 210 -2.53 -2.35 -6.34
C CYS A 210 -3.12 -3.10 -5.16
N VAL A 211 -2.29 -3.85 -4.42
CA VAL A 211 -2.71 -4.50 -3.18
C VAL A 211 -2.97 -3.44 -2.12
N LEU A 212 -2.04 -2.48 -1.99
CA LEU A 212 -2.12 -1.38 -1.04
C LEU A 212 -1.76 -0.04 -1.68
N PRO A 213 -2.56 1.02 -1.48
CA PRO A 213 -2.10 2.36 -1.75
C PRO A 213 -0.96 2.73 -0.79
N CYS A 214 0.12 3.27 -1.34
CA CYS A 214 1.28 3.70 -0.58
C CYS A 214 1.03 5.10 0.00
N PRO A 215 1.12 5.29 1.33
CA PRO A 215 1.13 6.63 1.89
C PRO A 215 2.40 7.37 1.45
N THR A 216 2.23 8.65 1.12
CA THR A 216 3.32 9.61 0.95
C THR A 216 3.25 10.64 2.06
N ILE A 217 4.32 11.42 2.28
CA ILE A 217 4.27 12.56 3.21
C ILE A 217 3.12 13.52 2.86
N PHE A 218 2.83 13.70 1.58
CA PHE A 218 1.80 14.63 1.11
C PHE A 218 0.36 14.13 1.35
N ASP A 219 0.16 12.81 1.33
CA ASP A 219 -1.17 12.20 1.45
C ASP A 219 -1.48 11.70 2.86
N ALA A 220 -0.43 11.42 3.65
CA ALA A 220 -0.54 10.89 5.01
C ALA A 220 -1.00 11.94 6.03
N PHE A 221 -0.61 13.20 5.82
CA PHE A 221 -0.77 14.27 6.80
C PHE A 221 -1.73 15.35 6.30
N SER A 222 -2.27 16.14 7.24
CA SER A 222 -3.11 17.29 6.89
C SER A 222 -2.30 18.35 6.15
N ARG A 223 -2.93 19.12 5.25
CA ARG A 223 -2.24 20.15 4.46
C ARG A 223 -1.46 21.14 5.31
N SER A 224 -1.98 21.52 6.47
CA SER A 224 -1.31 22.43 7.42
C SER A 224 -0.11 21.81 8.13
N ALA A 225 0.02 20.48 8.15
CA ALA A 225 1.11 19.77 8.82
C ALA A 225 2.18 19.26 7.85
N VAL A 226 1.87 19.09 6.56
CA VAL A 226 2.80 18.54 5.55
C VAL A 226 4.13 19.28 5.54
N ASP A 227 4.12 20.61 5.57
CA ASP A 227 5.35 21.43 5.52
C ASP A 227 6.30 21.14 6.70
N ALA A 228 5.76 20.81 7.88
CA ALA A 228 6.58 20.45 9.04
C ALA A 228 7.34 19.14 8.81
N TYR A 229 6.71 18.14 8.18
CA TYR A 229 7.34 16.85 7.86
C TYR A 229 8.32 16.97 6.68
N VAL A 230 7.99 17.74 5.65
CA VAL A 230 8.90 18.04 4.54
C VAL A 230 10.14 18.77 5.07
N SER A 231 9.95 19.80 5.91
CA SER A 231 11.04 20.53 6.56
C SER A 231 11.85 19.64 7.50
N LEU A 232 11.23 18.69 8.21
CA LEU A 232 11.94 17.69 8.99
C LEU A 232 12.89 16.86 8.09
N CYS A 233 12.40 16.35 6.96
CA CYS A 233 13.24 15.58 6.03
C CYS A 233 14.37 16.41 5.42
N ASP A 234 14.15 17.69 5.11
CA ASP A 234 15.18 18.59 4.59
C ASP A 234 16.24 18.91 5.66
N ARG A 235 15.81 19.31 6.86
CA ARG A 235 16.69 19.68 7.98
C ARG A 235 17.65 18.56 8.37
N TYR A 236 17.16 17.33 8.34
CA TYR A 236 17.91 16.15 8.73
C TYR A 236 18.44 15.34 7.53
N ASP A 237 18.40 15.86 6.29
CA ASP A 237 18.94 15.13 5.13
C ASP A 237 20.42 14.80 5.37
N PRO A 238 20.81 13.52 5.44
CA PRO A 238 22.21 13.12 5.60
C PRO A 238 23.10 13.52 4.42
N VAL A 239 22.50 13.87 3.27
CA VAL A 239 23.21 14.30 2.06
C VAL A 239 23.08 15.81 1.89
N ARG A 240 24.16 16.57 2.07
CA ARG A 240 24.15 17.99 1.72
C ARG A 240 24.10 18.18 0.19
N PRO A 241 23.33 19.16 -0.32
CA PRO A 241 23.47 19.58 -1.71
C PRO A 241 24.91 20.04 -1.97
N LYS A 242 25.44 19.76 -3.16
CA LYS A 242 26.68 20.40 -3.60
C LYS A 242 26.42 21.91 -3.74
N ALA A 243 27.37 22.74 -3.31
CA ALA A 243 27.27 24.19 -3.48
C ALA A 243 27.00 24.54 -4.95
N GLY A 244 26.02 25.42 -5.20
CA GLY A 244 25.65 25.85 -6.56
C GLY A 244 24.63 24.97 -7.30
N THR A 245 24.14 23.88 -6.70
CA THR A 245 23.04 23.09 -7.28
C THR A 245 21.70 23.56 -6.70
N PHE A 246 20.69 23.81 -7.55
CA PHE A 246 19.31 24.03 -7.09
C PHE A 246 18.88 22.91 -6.12
N LYS A 247 18.10 23.25 -5.09
CA LYS A 247 17.52 22.29 -4.13
C LYS A 247 16.74 21.23 -4.92
N ASP A 248 17.35 20.08 -5.14
CA ASP A 248 16.64 18.88 -5.58
C ASP A 248 15.85 18.35 -4.39
N GLU A 249 14.55 18.07 -4.58
CA GLU A 249 13.69 17.39 -3.61
C GLU A 249 14.14 15.95 -3.30
N GLY A 250 15.32 15.56 -3.78
CA GLY A 250 15.94 14.28 -3.52
C GLY A 250 16.05 13.89 -2.04
N PHE A 251 15.95 14.83 -1.08
CA PHE A 251 15.81 14.51 0.35
C PHE A 251 14.54 13.69 0.67
N LEU A 252 13.47 13.84 -0.13
CA LEU A 252 12.26 13.01 -0.10
C LEU A 252 12.40 11.69 -0.87
N GLY A 253 13.57 11.43 -1.47
CA GLY A 253 13.81 10.26 -2.32
C GLY A 253 13.62 10.56 -3.82
N TYR A 254 13.78 9.53 -4.64
CA TYR A 254 13.71 9.66 -6.09
C TYR A 254 12.39 10.27 -6.57
N GLY A 255 12.49 11.37 -7.32
CA GLY A 255 11.34 12.08 -7.89
C GLY A 255 10.48 12.82 -6.87
N GLY A 256 11.03 13.17 -5.69
CA GLY A 256 10.32 13.96 -4.68
C GLY A 256 9.10 13.26 -4.06
N VAL A 257 8.99 11.94 -4.21
CA VAL A 257 7.76 11.20 -3.91
C VAL A 257 7.45 11.13 -2.40
N GLY A 258 8.47 11.02 -1.54
CA GLY A 258 8.27 10.92 -0.10
C GLY A 258 7.50 9.67 0.32
N ALA A 259 7.79 8.52 -0.30
CA ALA A 259 7.06 7.27 -0.05
C ALA A 259 7.35 6.71 1.36
N LEU A 260 6.30 6.36 2.10
CA LEU A 260 6.37 5.86 3.47
C LEU A 260 6.08 4.35 3.52
N ILE A 261 6.93 3.57 2.85
CA ILE A 261 6.84 2.11 2.79
C ILE A 261 8.22 1.45 2.70
N ALA A 262 8.37 0.28 3.31
CA ALA A 262 9.54 -0.58 3.17
C ALA A 262 9.10 -2.05 3.13
N PHE A 263 9.83 -2.84 2.34
CA PHE A 263 9.59 -4.27 2.21
C PHE A 263 10.67 -5.05 2.96
N ALA A 264 10.36 -6.28 3.35
CA ALA A 264 11.34 -7.20 3.93
C ALA A 264 12.50 -7.54 2.97
N HIS A 265 12.36 -7.27 1.67
CA HIS A 265 13.43 -7.38 0.67
C HIS A 265 14.12 -6.04 0.34
N GLY A 266 13.68 -4.93 0.94
CA GLY A 266 14.35 -3.63 0.84
C GLY A 266 13.41 -2.43 0.81
N ALA A 267 13.95 -1.26 1.09
CA ALA A 267 13.21 -0.01 0.95
C ALA A 267 13.28 0.54 -0.49
N PRO A 268 12.20 1.13 -1.02
CA PRO A 268 12.23 1.78 -2.33
C PRO A 268 13.11 3.02 -2.30
N ASN A 269 13.71 3.37 -3.45
CA ASN A 269 14.52 4.60 -3.57
C ASN A 269 13.69 5.89 -3.53
N ASN A 270 12.36 5.79 -3.57
CA ASN A 270 11.39 6.89 -3.41
C ASN A 270 11.14 7.26 -1.93
N CYS A 271 11.71 6.50 -0.99
CA CYS A 271 11.64 6.83 0.43
C CYS A 271 12.58 8.00 0.77
N PRO A 272 12.21 8.89 1.73
CA PRO A 272 13.08 9.95 2.21
C PRO A 272 14.47 9.45 2.62
N ARG A 273 15.50 10.24 2.30
CA ARG A 273 16.91 9.87 2.53
C ARG A 273 17.26 9.67 4.00
N ILE A 274 16.58 10.39 4.90
CA ILE A 274 16.71 10.24 6.35
C ILE A 274 16.50 8.80 6.84
N PHE A 275 15.89 7.94 6.02
CA PHE A 275 15.71 6.55 6.38
C PHE A 275 16.71 5.56 5.77
N HIS A 276 17.47 5.93 4.73
CA HIS A 276 18.36 4.97 4.04
C HIS A 276 19.77 5.45 3.70
N LYS A 277 20.01 6.75 3.72
CA LYS A 277 21.34 7.32 3.45
C LYS A 277 22.10 7.49 4.75
N THR A 278 23.36 7.06 4.75
CA THR A 278 24.30 7.32 5.84
C THR A 278 25.01 8.66 5.61
N SER A 279 25.39 9.34 6.68
CA SER A 279 26.31 10.48 6.60
C SER A 279 27.76 9.98 6.69
N ARG A 280 28.69 10.61 5.96
CA ARG A 280 30.13 10.27 6.00
C ARG A 280 30.91 10.99 7.13
N ARG A 281 30.22 11.62 8.07
CA ARG A 281 30.83 12.40 9.16
C ARG A 281 31.07 11.53 10.39
N VAL A 282 32.03 11.95 11.24
CA VAL A 282 32.17 11.45 12.62
C VAL A 282 30.86 11.77 13.37
N ASN A 283 30.27 10.78 14.04
CA ASN A 283 28.90 10.83 14.59
C ASN A 283 27.81 11.13 13.55
N GLY A 284 27.98 10.56 12.35
CA GLY A 284 27.07 10.73 11.23
C GLY A 284 25.71 10.07 11.43
N TRP A 285 24.73 10.57 10.67
CA TRP A 285 23.36 10.04 10.63
C TRP A 285 23.32 8.52 10.39
N ILE A 286 22.65 7.82 11.29
CA ILE A 286 22.39 6.38 11.27
C ILE A 286 20.96 6.16 10.77
N PRO A 287 20.77 5.79 9.49
CA PRO A 287 19.45 5.53 8.92
C PRO A 287 18.84 4.23 9.45
N LEU A 288 17.50 4.13 9.40
CA LEU A 288 16.78 2.93 9.83
C LEU A 288 17.00 1.72 8.91
N PHE A 289 17.19 1.95 7.62
CA PHE A 289 17.48 0.92 6.61
C PHE A 289 18.68 1.33 5.76
N PRO A 290 19.91 1.22 6.32
CA PRO A 290 21.14 1.64 5.64
C PRO A 290 21.27 0.95 4.28
N SER A 291 21.60 1.75 3.25
CA SER A 291 21.68 1.26 1.86
C SER A 291 20.39 0.60 1.35
N ARG A 292 19.24 0.95 1.94
CA ARG A 292 17.91 0.38 1.69
C ARG A 292 17.77 -1.08 2.12
N VAL A 293 18.72 -1.61 2.88
CA VAL A 293 18.65 -2.96 3.44
C VAL A 293 17.81 -2.93 4.70
N THR A 294 16.77 -3.77 4.73
CA THR A 294 15.82 -3.86 5.84
C THR A 294 16.06 -5.07 6.75
N ALA A 295 17.01 -5.94 6.41
CA ALA A 295 17.34 -7.16 7.16
C ALA A 295 17.81 -6.90 8.61
N GLY A 296 18.24 -5.67 8.93
CA GLY A 296 18.58 -5.27 10.30
C GLY A 296 17.38 -5.00 11.21
N LEU A 297 16.15 -5.02 10.68
CA LEU A 297 14.92 -4.87 11.47
C LEU A 297 14.34 -6.24 11.85
N PRO A 298 13.69 -6.37 13.03
CA PRO A 298 13.02 -7.60 13.42
C PRO A 298 11.93 -7.98 12.41
N SER A 299 11.87 -9.25 12.01
CA SER A 299 10.83 -9.78 11.10
C SER A 299 9.43 -9.55 11.66
N THR A 300 9.25 -9.58 12.99
CA THR A 300 8.00 -9.28 13.68
C THR A 300 7.48 -7.85 13.48
N GLY A 301 8.34 -6.92 13.05
CA GLY A 301 7.95 -5.56 12.70
C GLY A 301 7.37 -5.43 11.29
N PHE A 302 7.50 -6.48 10.45
CA PHE A 302 6.90 -6.54 9.13
C PHE A 302 5.57 -7.28 9.21
N GLY A 303 4.53 -6.75 8.57
CA GLY A 303 3.19 -7.30 8.70
C GLY A 303 2.13 -6.23 8.86
N ARG A 304 0.97 -6.43 8.24
CA ARG A 304 -0.26 -5.74 8.62
C ARG A 304 -0.72 -6.29 9.95
N SER A 305 -0.46 -5.53 11.00
CA SER A 305 -1.04 -5.82 12.32
C SER A 305 -2.56 -5.63 12.27
N LEU A 306 -3.30 -6.75 12.30
CA LEU A 306 -4.75 -6.81 12.52
C LEU A 306 -5.09 -7.02 14.00
N ARG A 307 -4.19 -6.60 14.89
CA ARG A 307 -4.41 -6.66 16.34
C ARG A 307 -5.53 -5.74 16.77
N SER A 308 -6.14 -6.09 17.90
CA SER A 308 -7.18 -5.28 18.54
C SER A 308 -6.73 -3.85 18.80
N GLU A 309 -5.48 -3.63 19.18
CA GLU A 309 -4.91 -2.31 19.46
C GLU A 309 -4.80 -1.48 18.18
N THR A 310 -4.21 -2.05 17.12
CA THR A 310 -4.05 -1.39 15.81
C THR A 310 -5.41 -1.08 15.19
N ILE A 311 -6.37 -2.00 15.29
CA ILE A 311 -7.74 -1.80 14.81
C ILE A 311 -8.44 -0.72 15.62
N SER A 312 -8.29 -0.71 16.94
CA SER A 312 -8.85 0.33 17.81
C SER A 312 -8.28 1.70 17.47
N ALA A 313 -6.97 1.82 17.28
CA ALA A 313 -6.33 3.08 16.88
C ALA A 313 -6.83 3.57 15.51
N ARG A 314 -7.06 2.67 14.54
CA ARG A 314 -7.67 3.03 13.24
C ARG A 314 -9.12 3.48 13.40
N LEU A 315 -9.90 2.83 14.25
CA LEU A 315 -11.27 3.27 14.57
C LEU A 315 -11.29 4.64 15.24
N ASP A 316 -10.39 4.90 16.18
CA ASP A 316 -10.20 6.22 16.81
C ASP A 316 -9.82 7.28 15.76
N ALA A 317 -8.89 6.97 14.84
CA ALA A 317 -8.50 7.87 13.74
C ALA A 317 -9.65 8.15 12.76
N LEU A 318 -10.62 7.23 12.64
CA LEU A 318 -11.87 7.44 11.90
C LEU A 318 -12.94 8.18 12.73
N GLY A 319 -12.57 8.68 13.91
CA GLY A 319 -13.44 9.36 14.86
C GLY A 319 -14.56 8.45 15.40
N ASN A 320 -14.32 7.15 15.48
CA ASN A 320 -15.25 6.14 15.99
C ASN A 320 -14.83 5.66 17.39
N ASN A 321 -14.55 6.62 18.30
CA ASN A 321 -13.96 6.36 19.61
C ASN A 321 -14.81 5.45 20.50
N ALA A 322 -16.13 5.58 20.42
CA ALA A 322 -17.05 4.70 21.14
C ALA A 322 -16.92 3.25 20.64
N LEU A 323 -16.78 3.04 19.32
CA LEU A 323 -16.61 1.71 18.75
C LEU A 323 -15.23 1.12 19.07
N ALA A 324 -14.16 1.93 18.99
CA ALA A 324 -12.80 1.52 19.35
C ALA A 324 -12.67 1.02 20.81
N ARG A 325 -13.53 1.53 21.70
CA ARG A 325 -13.57 1.15 23.12
C ARG A 325 -14.60 0.07 23.42
N SER A 326 -15.41 -0.33 22.45
CA SER A 326 -16.48 -1.32 22.62
C SER A 326 -15.90 -2.72 22.86
N PRO A 327 -16.31 -3.43 23.92
CA PRO A 327 -15.92 -4.83 24.12
C PRO A 327 -16.32 -5.71 22.94
N ALA A 328 -17.48 -5.44 22.34
CA ALA A 328 -17.95 -6.15 21.15
C ALA A 328 -17.02 -5.97 19.95
N ALA A 329 -16.44 -4.78 19.77
CA ALA A 329 -15.46 -4.54 18.70
C ALA A 329 -14.06 -5.09 19.05
N ARG A 330 -13.62 -4.98 20.31
CA ARG A 330 -12.30 -5.47 20.75
C ARG A 330 -12.18 -6.98 20.77
N ASN A 331 -13.24 -7.67 21.19
CA ASN A 331 -13.25 -9.13 21.33
C ASN A 331 -13.78 -9.85 20.09
N ALA A 332 -14.29 -9.11 19.10
CA ALA A 332 -14.75 -9.69 17.84
C ALA A 332 -13.61 -10.45 17.11
N PRO A 333 -13.97 -11.51 16.36
CA PRO A 333 -13.07 -12.13 15.39
C PRO A 333 -12.52 -11.11 14.40
N VAL A 334 -11.33 -11.37 13.85
CA VAL A 334 -10.63 -10.45 12.94
C VAL A 334 -11.51 -10.06 11.74
N GLU A 335 -12.22 -11.01 11.13
CA GLU A 335 -13.09 -10.72 9.97
C GLU A 335 -14.23 -9.76 10.32
N VAL A 336 -14.82 -9.90 11.50
CA VAL A 336 -15.87 -8.98 11.99
C VAL A 336 -15.28 -7.58 12.23
N LYS A 337 -14.05 -7.49 12.75
CA LYS A 337 -13.35 -6.21 12.91
C LYS A 337 -13.05 -5.52 11.58
N LYS A 338 -12.72 -6.27 10.52
CA LYS A 338 -12.55 -5.72 9.17
C LYS A 338 -13.84 -5.06 8.68
N ARG A 339 -14.99 -5.72 8.87
CA ARG A 339 -16.33 -5.17 8.56
C ARG A 339 -16.57 -3.87 9.32
N TYR A 340 -16.27 -3.83 10.61
CA TYR A 340 -16.43 -2.62 11.43
C TYR A 340 -15.54 -1.47 10.97
N LEU A 341 -14.29 -1.74 10.59
CA LEU A 341 -13.40 -0.72 10.02
C LEU A 341 -13.96 -0.13 8.72
N VAL A 342 -14.43 -0.99 7.81
CA VAL A 342 -15.00 -0.55 6.53
C VAL A 342 -16.29 0.23 6.77
N LEU A 343 -17.23 -0.26 7.58
CA LEU A 343 -18.44 0.47 7.97
C LEU A 343 -18.13 1.83 8.60
N ALA A 344 -17.16 1.87 9.52
CA ALA A 344 -16.73 3.11 10.16
C ALA A 344 -16.18 4.12 9.14
N ALA A 345 -15.36 3.67 8.18
CA ALA A 345 -14.86 4.51 7.11
C ALA A 345 -15.97 4.98 6.15
N LEU A 346 -16.90 4.09 5.78
CA LEU A 346 -18.07 4.44 4.98
C LEU A 346 -18.97 5.45 5.71
N SER A 347 -19.12 5.37 7.04
CA SER A 347 -19.88 6.35 7.81
C SER A 347 -19.32 7.78 7.73
N ARG A 348 -18.03 7.91 7.37
CA ARG A 348 -17.33 9.18 7.17
C ARG A 348 -17.28 9.62 5.70
N GLY A 349 -18.18 9.10 4.87
CA GLY A 349 -18.29 9.50 3.46
C GLY A 349 -17.21 8.95 2.53
N GLN A 350 -16.35 8.06 3.00
CA GLN A 350 -15.30 7.45 2.17
C GLN A 350 -15.92 6.39 1.25
N ARG A 351 -15.61 6.34 -0.05
CA ARG A 351 -16.29 5.44 -1.00
C ARG A 351 -15.37 4.63 -1.92
N GLY A 352 -14.19 5.17 -2.26
CA GLY A 352 -13.25 4.50 -3.17
C GLY A 352 -12.44 3.39 -2.51
N ASN A 353 -12.18 2.29 -3.23
CA ASN A 353 -11.37 1.16 -2.72
C ASN A 353 -10.01 1.61 -2.18
N ALA A 354 -9.29 2.47 -2.92
CA ALA A 354 -8.00 2.99 -2.49
C ALA A 354 -8.12 3.80 -1.18
N VAL A 355 -9.10 4.71 -1.10
CA VAL A 355 -9.28 5.55 0.09
C VAL A 355 -9.65 4.70 1.31
N LEU A 356 -10.55 3.74 1.13
CA LEU A 356 -10.91 2.78 2.18
C LEU A 356 -9.69 1.96 2.60
N ALA A 357 -8.90 1.42 1.67
CA ALA A 357 -7.68 0.66 1.97
C ALA A 357 -6.65 1.48 2.76
N ILE A 358 -6.45 2.76 2.44
CA ILE A 358 -5.57 3.65 3.25
C ILE A 358 -6.07 3.75 4.69
N LYS A 359 -7.37 4.05 4.85
CA LYS A 359 -7.99 4.37 6.13
C LYS A 359 -8.18 3.15 7.03
N THR A 360 -8.55 2.01 6.45
CA THR A 360 -8.76 0.76 7.18
C THR A 360 -7.47 -0.06 7.29
N GLY A 361 -6.47 0.20 6.44
CA GLY A 361 -5.24 -0.57 6.28
C GLY A 361 -5.45 -2.01 5.82
N LEU A 362 -6.58 -2.29 5.17
CA LEU A 362 -6.89 -3.54 4.48
C LEU A 362 -6.38 -3.48 3.03
N SER A 363 -6.20 -4.64 2.38
CA SER A 363 -5.89 -4.66 0.94
C SER A 363 -7.09 -4.20 0.11
N THR A 364 -6.85 -3.77 -1.13
CA THR A 364 -7.95 -3.38 -2.01
C THR A 364 -8.90 -4.54 -2.31
N VAL A 365 -8.39 -5.77 -2.37
CA VAL A 365 -9.20 -7.00 -2.51
C VAL A 365 -10.04 -7.25 -1.26
N GLU A 366 -9.46 -7.15 -0.07
CA GLU A 366 -10.20 -7.32 1.18
C GLU A 366 -11.28 -6.25 1.35
N VAL A 367 -10.99 -5.00 0.99
CA VAL A 367 -11.99 -3.92 1.00
C VAL A 367 -13.14 -4.28 0.06
N ASP A 368 -12.84 -4.79 -1.13
CA ASP A 368 -13.88 -5.16 -2.09
C ASP A 368 -14.74 -6.31 -1.59
N GLN A 369 -14.12 -7.39 -1.10
CA GLN A 369 -14.79 -8.53 -0.48
C GLN A 369 -15.69 -8.09 0.68
N VAL A 370 -15.17 -7.29 1.62
CA VAL A 370 -15.94 -6.78 2.76
C VAL A 370 -17.09 -5.88 2.27
N CYS A 371 -16.89 -5.05 1.25
CA CYS A 371 -17.98 -4.25 0.70
C CYS A 371 -19.08 -5.13 0.08
N GLN A 372 -18.72 -6.19 -0.64
CA GLN A 372 -19.67 -7.15 -1.21
C GLN A 372 -20.47 -7.87 -0.11
N GLU A 373 -19.80 -8.30 0.98
CA GLU A 373 -20.48 -8.90 2.14
C GLU A 373 -21.46 -7.92 2.81
N LEU A 374 -21.03 -6.67 3.04
CA LEU A 374 -21.87 -5.64 3.64
C LEU A 374 -23.06 -5.28 2.75
N GLU A 375 -22.91 -5.37 1.44
CA GLU A 375 -24.00 -5.23 0.47
C GLU A 375 -24.98 -6.41 0.54
N ALA A 376 -24.46 -7.64 0.64
CA ALA A 376 -25.28 -8.84 0.82
C ALA A 376 -26.10 -8.81 2.12
N PHE A 377 -25.56 -8.23 3.20
CA PHE A 377 -26.31 -8.00 4.45
C PHE A 377 -27.31 -6.84 4.35
N GLY A 378 -27.32 -6.08 3.26
CA GLY A 378 -28.15 -4.89 3.10
C GLY A 378 -27.73 -3.72 3.98
N TRP A 379 -26.52 -3.73 4.57
CA TRP A 379 -25.99 -2.65 5.41
C TRP A 379 -25.37 -1.51 4.59
N VAL A 380 -24.98 -1.84 3.35
CA VAL A 380 -24.37 -0.91 2.40
C VAL A 380 -25.10 -1.08 1.06
N GLY A 381 -25.53 0.01 0.43
CA GLY A 381 -26.10 -0.04 -0.91
C GLY A 381 -25.04 -0.09 -2.01
N ARG A 382 -25.45 -0.36 -3.26
CA ARG A 382 -24.59 -0.45 -4.46
C ARG A 382 -23.61 0.72 -4.67
N ARG A 383 -23.97 1.92 -4.21
CA ARG A 383 -23.10 3.13 -4.28
C ARG A 383 -22.16 3.27 -3.08
N ARG A 384 -22.01 2.22 -2.28
CA ARG A 384 -21.24 2.17 -1.03
C ARG A 384 -21.71 3.19 0.02
N VAL A 385 -23.01 3.46 0.03
CA VAL A 385 -23.66 4.32 1.01
C VAL A 385 -24.29 3.44 2.08
N LEU A 386 -24.15 3.82 3.34
CA LEU A 386 -24.81 3.09 4.43
C LEU A 386 -26.33 3.19 4.29
N THR A 387 -27.01 2.06 4.44
CA THR A 387 -28.46 2.00 4.56
C THR A 387 -28.89 2.33 5.99
N ASP A 388 -30.19 2.48 6.23
CA ASP A 388 -30.72 2.69 7.58
C ASP A 388 -30.40 1.51 8.51
N THR A 389 -30.42 0.28 7.99
CA THR A 389 -30.00 -0.92 8.73
C THR A 389 -28.52 -0.88 9.09
N GLY A 390 -27.64 -0.52 8.14
CA GLY A 390 -26.21 -0.37 8.40
C GLY A 390 -25.88 0.75 9.39
N LEU A 391 -26.61 1.87 9.34
CA LEU A 391 -26.53 2.94 10.33
C LEU A 391 -27.04 2.47 11.70
N GLY A 392 -28.11 1.69 11.74
CA GLY A 392 -28.67 1.04 12.93
C GLY A 392 -27.64 0.16 13.62
N GLU A 393 -26.98 -0.73 12.87
CA GLU A 393 -25.91 -1.59 13.38
C GLU A 393 -24.73 -0.80 13.93
N LEU A 394 -24.25 0.20 13.20
CA LEU A 394 -23.15 1.05 13.67
C LEU A 394 -23.53 1.80 14.96
N ARG A 395 -24.79 2.24 15.10
CA ARG A 395 -25.29 2.84 16.34
C ARG A 395 -25.39 1.81 17.48
N HIS A 396 -25.87 0.61 17.19
CA HIS A 396 -25.96 -0.49 18.17
C HIS A 396 -24.58 -0.82 18.75
N LEU A 397 -23.59 -1.01 17.89
CA LEU A 397 -22.20 -1.32 18.28
C LEU A 397 -21.55 -0.20 19.12
N ARG A 398 -21.94 1.07 18.90
CA ARG A 398 -21.53 2.20 19.73
C ARG A 398 -22.26 2.25 21.09
N ARG A 399 -23.52 1.83 21.15
CA ARG A 399 -24.36 1.88 22.36
C ARG A 399 -23.95 0.90 23.44
N THR A 400 -23.34 -0.24 23.10
CA THR A 400 -22.78 -1.21 24.07
C THR A 400 -21.80 -0.55 25.07
N VAL A 401 -21.21 0.60 24.72
CA VAL A 401 -20.32 1.41 25.58
C VAL A 401 -21.07 2.43 26.45
N VAL A 402 -22.15 3.04 25.93
CA VAL A 402 -22.89 4.10 26.62
C VAL A 402 -23.72 3.55 27.78
N GLN A 403 -24.38 2.41 27.59
CA GLN A 403 -25.20 1.78 28.64
C GLN A 403 -24.37 1.28 29.83
N ARG A 404 -23.10 0.91 29.62
CA ARG A 404 -22.21 0.48 30.72
C ARG A 404 -21.71 1.67 31.54
N ARG A 405 -21.47 2.83 30.93
CA ARG A 405 -21.15 4.08 31.66
C ARG A 405 -22.31 4.55 32.54
N GLN A 406 -23.55 4.44 32.04
CA GLN A 406 -24.73 4.75 32.85
C GLN A 406 -24.95 3.75 33.99
N ARG A 407 -24.68 2.45 33.79
CA ARG A 407 -24.73 1.46 34.89
C ARG A 407 -23.65 1.65 35.95
N VAL A 408 -22.43 2.05 35.57
CA VAL A 408 -21.35 2.33 36.55
C VAL A 408 -21.57 3.67 37.26
N GLY A 409 -22.12 4.69 36.58
CA GLY A 409 -22.52 5.95 37.20
C GLY A 409 -23.74 5.84 38.13
N ALA A 410 -24.68 4.94 37.83
CA ALA A 410 -25.84 4.67 38.68
C ALA A 410 -25.49 3.85 39.95
N SER A 411 -24.33 3.17 39.98
CA SER A 411 -23.84 2.50 41.21
C SER A 411 -23.10 3.43 42.17
N ALA A 412 -22.95 4.73 41.86
CA ALA A 412 -22.34 5.71 42.76
C ALA A 412 -23.35 6.57 43.55
N GLU A 413 -24.66 6.26 43.48
CA GLU A 413 -25.69 6.81 44.38
C GLU A 413 -26.30 5.72 45.27
N VAL A 414 -25.48 4.92 45.96
CA VAL A 414 -25.94 4.13 47.10
C VAL A 414 -25.38 4.77 48.36
N GLY A 415 -26.00 5.90 48.73
CA GLY A 415 -25.64 6.67 49.91
C GLY A 415 -26.74 7.59 50.43
N LYS A 416 -27.97 7.52 49.92
CA LYS A 416 -29.11 8.16 50.57
C LYS A 416 -29.64 7.22 51.63
N ARG A 417 -29.29 7.51 52.89
CA ARG A 417 -29.90 6.88 54.07
C ARG A 417 -31.43 6.99 53.92
N PRO A 418 -32.20 5.91 54.13
CA PRO A 418 -33.66 5.99 54.11
C PRO A 418 -34.14 7.02 55.14
N TYR A 419 -35.01 7.92 54.70
CA TYR A 419 -35.63 8.94 55.55
C TYR A 419 -36.61 8.26 56.52
N TYR A 420 -36.30 8.32 57.81
CA TYR A 420 -37.18 7.92 58.89
C TYR A 420 -37.73 9.19 59.58
N PRO A 421 -39.03 9.49 59.48
CA PRO A 421 -39.61 10.64 60.15
C PRO A 421 -39.63 10.41 61.67
N THR A 422 -38.98 11.32 62.43
CA THR A 422 -38.79 11.23 63.89
C THR A 422 -39.90 11.90 64.72
N SER A 423 -41.05 12.24 64.13
CA SER A 423 -42.23 12.63 64.93
C SER A 423 -43.52 12.29 64.20
N LEU A 424 -44.26 11.33 64.75
CA LEU A 424 -45.70 11.20 64.52
C LEU A 424 -46.38 12.10 65.55
N ARG A 425 -47.19 13.07 65.09
CA ARG A 425 -48.11 13.77 65.99
C ARG A 425 -49.14 12.76 66.49
N ALA A 426 -49.43 12.80 67.80
CA ALA A 426 -50.50 12.01 68.38
C ALA A 426 -51.86 12.43 67.76
N PRO A 427 -52.76 11.46 67.48
CA PRO A 427 -54.09 11.77 66.98
C PRO A 427 -54.95 12.45 68.08
N VAL A 428 -55.85 13.33 67.65
CA VAL A 428 -56.89 13.98 68.49
C VAL A 428 -58.03 13.01 68.72
#